data_AF-A0A0S7WT38-F1
#
_entry.id   AF-A0A0S7WT38-F1
#
_cell.length_a   1.000
_cell.length_b   1.000
_cell.length_c   1.000
_cell.angle_alpha   90.00
_cell.angle_beta   90.00
_cell.angle_gamma   90.00
#
_symmetry.space_group_name_H-M   'P 1'
#
loop_
_entity.id
_entity.type
_entity.pdbx_description
1 polymer ?
#
loop_
_entity_poly.entity_id
_entity_poly.type
_entity_poly.pdbx_seq_one_letter_code
_entity_poly.pdbx_strand_id
1 'polypeptide(L)'
;MRSHGQILSVPIVLILTAGAALGQGLADPYEILHKHYKAIGGLERLAAEETRYSEGTVTMPGMEGTIKQWMEPPARRREELDLKVFRQTTGDNGQVNWVVDTNGKLTIVRDEAAIARRKIETLLEMYDHLNPDSEHFTLSFEGIETVGTDDCYLVKIENTINQDIRYEYFDTRDLFLRKSLQLQPDMEIETLYSDYRQVNGVHRPFKMEVAIAPVGQTMTIQLATYDVGREFEPSLFEPPQQDVQDFSFTEGWSSEDIPFQYIEEHIYLNVSIGGKKTLWILDTGASVSVIDSAFAAELGLQPEGRLMGQGAGGPVEISFTTLPPYSIPGIEFSEQMVASLNIHDLFHNAFGLDVAGILGYDFLSRLVTKVDYANEKLSFYHPDRFEYHGDGTVLEAPLRENIFTVATTVDGKYSGKWRVDLGAGGVHLDCLPPDIEGVVIRRGIERVGRGAGGEFPVRNLRFRTIEFAGFVVKDPLISVPPGRCPETFGDAEPIGTLGNRLFQRFVLYLDYERQQLIVEKGADFNRTPPRDRSGLQIWLSEDDDMEVNFVSPDTPAAEAGFKKGDIIESINGISADYFAGVISVRELLREDAGTEYRFTILRDGKMKKLKMKLRDLY
;
A
#
# COMPACT_ATOMS: atom_id res chain seq x y z
N MET A 1 -2.23 1.64 -6.35
CA MET A 1 -0.81 1.88 -5.92
C MET A 1 -0.72 2.24 -4.45
N ARG A 2 0.25 1.70 -3.69
CA ARG A 2 0.51 2.16 -2.31
C ARG A 2 1.61 3.21 -2.32
N SER A 3 1.32 4.45 -1.94
CA SER A 3 2.38 5.19 -1.24
C SER A 3 2.76 4.37 -0.01
N HIS A 4 4.03 4.36 0.41
CA HIS A 4 4.34 4.13 1.83
C HIS A 4 4.06 5.41 2.63
N GLY A 5 2.88 5.98 2.32
CA GLY A 5 2.00 6.62 3.28
C GLY A 5 1.48 5.57 4.28
N GLN A 6 2.40 4.90 4.98
CA GLN A 6 2.27 4.95 6.43
C GLN A 6 2.01 6.41 6.80
N ILE A 7 1.24 6.61 7.86
CA ILE A 7 1.15 7.92 8.49
C ILE A 7 2.56 8.51 8.55
N LEU A 8 2.79 9.68 7.94
CA LEU A 8 4.11 10.35 8.00
C LEU A 8 4.35 10.98 9.38
N SER A 9 3.83 10.31 10.42
CA SER A 9 4.45 10.22 11.72
C SER A 9 5.90 9.88 11.50
N VAL A 10 6.72 10.91 11.68
CA VAL A 10 8.04 10.73 12.26
C VAL A 10 7.87 9.73 13.42
N PRO A 11 8.62 8.61 13.45
CA PRO A 11 8.41 7.57 14.46
C PRO A 11 8.39 8.22 15.84
N ILE A 12 7.43 7.85 16.70
CA ILE A 12 7.26 8.49 18.01
C ILE A 12 8.56 8.32 18.78
N VAL A 13 9.37 9.36 18.79
CA VAL A 13 10.68 9.26 19.42
C VAL A 13 10.42 9.27 20.91
N LEU A 14 10.68 8.15 21.57
CA LEU A 14 11.04 8.18 22.98
C LEU A 14 12.37 8.92 23.07
N ILE A 15 12.28 10.22 23.37
CA ILE A 15 13.43 11.11 23.38
C ILE A 15 14.14 10.94 24.75
N LEU A 16 15.14 10.06 24.77
CA LEU A 16 15.95 9.66 25.94
C LEU A 16 17.39 10.25 25.89
N THR A 17 17.66 11.24 26.75
CA THR A 17 18.46 12.41 26.31
C THR A 17 19.00 13.35 27.42
N ALA A 18 20.27 13.62 27.79
CA ALA A 18 21.62 13.04 27.65
C ALA A 18 22.49 13.60 28.85
N GLY A 19 23.70 13.10 29.19
CA GLY A 19 24.31 13.39 30.53
C GLY A 19 25.48 12.55 31.13
N ALA A 20 26.26 11.77 30.37
CA ALA A 20 27.61 11.23 30.65
C ALA A 20 27.94 10.44 31.96
N ALA A 21 28.45 9.20 31.81
CA ALA A 21 29.23 8.49 32.83
C ALA A 21 30.27 7.51 32.23
N LEU A 22 31.54 7.66 32.61
CA LEU A 22 32.63 6.77 32.14
C LEU A 22 32.70 5.45 32.93
N GLY A 23 32.82 4.32 32.22
CA GLY A 23 33.59 3.17 32.72
C GLY A 23 33.02 1.77 32.49
N GLN A 24 33.93 0.88 32.04
CA GLN A 24 33.78 -0.57 31.81
C GLN A 24 32.81 -0.98 30.69
N GLY A 25 33.17 -2.05 29.98
CA GLY A 25 32.34 -2.64 28.93
C GLY A 25 31.12 -3.31 29.55
N LEU A 26 29.95 -2.72 29.31
CA LEU A 26 28.66 -3.23 29.78
C LEU A 26 28.21 -4.42 28.93
N ALA A 27 27.47 -5.34 29.56
CA ALA A 27 26.82 -6.47 28.90
C ALA A 27 25.43 -6.81 29.49
N ASP A 28 24.99 -6.10 30.53
CA ASP A 28 23.61 -6.11 31.02
C ASP A 28 22.84 -4.98 30.30
N PRO A 29 21.83 -5.28 29.47
CA PRO A 29 21.09 -4.25 28.75
C PRO A 29 20.27 -3.36 29.69
N TYR A 30 19.81 -3.88 30.84
CA TYR A 30 19.13 -3.05 31.84
C TYR A 30 20.11 -2.15 32.57
N GLU A 31 21.39 -2.54 32.76
CA GLU A 31 22.42 -1.62 33.27
C GLU A 31 22.78 -0.55 32.23
N ILE A 32 22.85 -0.91 30.93
CA ILE A 32 23.05 0.04 29.82
C ILE A 32 21.92 1.07 29.82
N LEU A 33 20.66 0.63 29.83
CA LEU A 33 19.52 1.54 29.86
C LEU A 33 19.47 2.34 31.17
N HIS A 34 19.62 1.77 32.36
CA HIS A 34 19.62 2.57 33.60
C HIS A 34 20.77 3.59 33.65
N LYS A 35 21.95 3.24 33.12
CA LYS A 35 23.06 4.20 33.00
C LYS A 35 22.78 5.25 31.94
N HIS A 36 22.13 4.93 30.83
CA HIS A 36 21.58 5.89 29.87
C HIS A 36 20.54 6.79 30.57
N TYR A 37 19.46 6.26 31.14
CA TYR A 37 18.43 7.00 31.89
C TYR A 37 18.96 7.88 33.05
N LYS A 38 20.15 7.58 33.60
CA LYS A 38 20.90 8.47 34.48
C LYS A 38 21.73 9.51 33.72
N ALA A 39 22.52 9.06 32.75
CA ALA A 39 23.23 9.85 31.75
C ALA A 39 22.26 10.47 30.71
N ILE A 40 21.03 10.81 31.14
CA ILE A 40 20.11 11.70 30.43
C ILE A 40 19.58 12.86 31.30
N GLY A 41 20.11 13.02 32.51
CA GLY A 41 19.58 13.96 33.50
C GLY A 41 18.54 13.34 34.45
N GLY A 42 18.24 12.04 34.29
CA GLY A 42 17.43 11.24 35.21
C GLY A 42 16.01 10.98 34.73
N LEU A 43 15.58 9.72 34.78
CA LEU A 43 14.21 9.27 34.55
C LEU A 43 13.17 10.11 35.31
N GLU A 44 13.46 10.48 36.57
CA GLU A 44 12.60 11.34 37.41
C GLU A 44 12.26 12.69 36.75
N ARG A 45 13.18 13.29 35.97
CA ARG A 45 12.91 14.53 35.23
C ARG A 45 12.06 14.27 33.99
N LEU A 46 12.37 13.22 33.24
CA LEU A 46 11.69 12.86 32.00
C LEU A 46 10.22 12.46 32.24
N ALA A 47 9.97 11.71 33.32
CA ALA A 47 8.65 11.29 33.77
C ALA A 47 7.83 12.41 34.43
N ALA A 48 8.46 13.54 34.79
CA ALA A 48 7.78 14.73 35.31
C ALA A 48 7.35 15.72 34.22
N GLU A 49 7.60 15.42 32.94
CA GLU A 49 7.14 16.21 31.80
C GLU A 49 5.73 15.80 31.40
N GLU A 50 4.73 16.27 32.15
CA GLU A 50 3.31 16.00 31.90
C GLU A 50 2.85 16.42 30.48
N THR A 51 3.51 17.43 29.90
CA THR A 51 3.27 17.88 28.52
C THR A 51 4.58 18.22 27.81
N ARG A 52 4.64 18.00 26.48
CA ARG A 52 5.77 18.29 25.60
C ARG A 52 5.27 18.92 24.29
N TYR A 53 6.03 19.90 23.76
CA TYR A 53 5.85 20.48 22.43
C TYR A 53 7.18 20.44 21.67
N SER A 54 7.14 20.16 20.37
CA SER A 54 8.27 20.36 19.47
C SER A 54 7.82 21.05 18.17
N GLU A 55 8.70 21.83 17.56
CA GLU A 55 8.53 22.23 16.16
C GLU A 55 9.88 22.29 15.44
N GLY A 56 9.86 22.06 14.13
CA GLY A 56 11.06 22.01 13.31
C GLY A 56 10.79 22.02 11.82
N THR A 57 11.85 21.93 11.03
CA THR A 57 11.76 21.66 9.60
C THR A 57 11.86 20.16 9.32
N VAL A 58 11.20 19.73 8.24
CA VAL A 58 11.38 18.40 7.65
C VAL A 58 11.85 18.60 6.22
N THR A 59 12.92 17.90 5.83
CA THR A 59 13.49 17.92 4.49
C THR A 59 13.52 16.50 3.93
N MET A 60 13.04 16.33 2.71
CA MET A 60 12.98 15.06 1.98
C MET A 60 13.49 15.31 0.55
N PRO A 61 13.83 14.29 -0.24
CA PRO A 61 14.16 14.47 -1.66
C PRO A 61 13.09 15.31 -2.37
N GLY A 62 13.48 16.49 -2.90
CA GLY A 62 12.56 17.39 -3.59
C GLY A 62 11.49 18.10 -2.75
N MET A 63 11.47 17.96 -1.42
CA MET A 63 10.49 18.62 -0.55
C MET A 63 11.10 19.19 0.74
N GLU A 64 10.55 20.29 1.22
CA GLU A 64 10.93 20.91 2.49
C GLU A 64 9.71 21.58 3.11
N GLY A 65 9.49 21.39 4.41
CA GLY A 65 8.35 21.91 5.14
C GLY A 65 8.56 21.96 6.64
N THR A 66 7.47 21.98 7.41
CA THR A 66 7.50 22.04 8.87
C THR A 66 6.77 20.87 9.52
N ILE A 67 7.27 20.46 10.68
CA ILE A 67 6.59 19.57 11.61
C ILE A 67 6.32 20.29 12.93
N LYS A 68 5.18 19.99 13.55
CA LYS A 68 4.86 20.30 14.95
C LYS A 68 4.33 19.07 15.65
N GLN A 69 4.71 18.86 16.90
CA GLN A 69 4.19 17.81 17.75
C GLN A 69 3.72 18.39 19.08
N TRP A 70 2.58 17.92 19.56
CA TRP A 70 2.07 18.13 20.91
C TRP A 70 1.86 16.76 21.55
N MET A 71 2.25 16.59 22.81
CA MET A 71 2.21 15.31 23.50
C MET A 71 1.87 15.49 24.98
N GLU A 72 0.92 14.69 25.46
CA GLU A 72 0.59 14.48 26.86
C GLU A 72 0.69 12.97 27.15
N PRO A 73 1.86 12.50 27.64
CA PRO A 73 2.12 11.10 27.93
C PRO A 73 1.05 10.39 28.79
N PRO A 74 0.87 9.06 28.64
CA PRO A 74 1.63 8.16 27.77
C PRO A 74 1.05 7.98 26.36
N ALA A 75 -0.11 8.58 26.06
CA ALA A 75 -0.88 8.27 24.84
C ALA A 75 -1.35 9.49 24.03
N ARG A 76 -1.74 10.60 24.68
CA ARG A 76 -2.36 11.73 23.94
C ARG A 76 -1.30 12.47 23.14
N ARG A 77 -1.52 12.63 21.83
CA ARG A 77 -0.61 13.37 20.95
C ARG A 77 -1.32 13.93 19.73
N ARG A 78 -0.73 14.96 19.14
CA ARG A 78 -1.09 15.52 17.83
C ARG A 78 0.20 15.79 17.07
N GLU A 79 0.20 15.51 15.77
CA GLU A 79 1.27 15.91 14.87
C GLU A 79 0.68 16.62 13.64
N GLU A 80 1.33 17.70 13.22
CA GLU A 80 1.04 18.42 11.99
C GLU A 80 2.29 18.44 11.11
N LEU A 81 2.20 17.83 9.92
CA LEU A 81 3.23 17.85 8.89
C LEU A 81 2.72 18.65 7.68
N ASP A 82 3.44 19.70 7.31
CA ASP A 82 3.17 20.50 6.11
C ASP A 82 4.43 20.59 5.24
N LEU A 83 4.47 19.78 4.17
CA LEU A 83 5.51 19.75 3.15
C LEU A 83 5.17 20.64 1.94
N LYS A 84 4.29 21.63 2.12
CA LYS A 84 3.71 22.56 1.12
C LYS A 84 2.75 21.87 0.14
N VAL A 85 3.22 20.83 -0.54
CA VAL A 85 2.51 20.05 -1.57
C VAL A 85 1.77 18.83 -0.99
N PHE A 86 2.22 18.34 0.15
CA PHE A 86 1.60 17.28 0.94
C PHE A 86 1.38 17.80 2.35
N ARG A 87 0.18 17.56 2.90
CA ARG A 87 -0.15 17.84 4.31
C ARG A 87 -0.70 16.59 4.97
N GLN A 88 -0.41 16.43 6.26
CA GLN A 88 -1.06 15.42 7.09
C GLN A 88 -1.17 15.94 8.52
N THR A 89 -2.32 15.71 9.15
CA THR A 89 -2.49 15.88 10.59
C THR A 89 -2.85 14.54 11.19
N THR A 90 -2.18 14.12 12.25
CA THR A 90 -2.57 12.90 12.98
C THR A 90 -2.68 13.16 14.46
N GLY A 91 -3.35 12.26 15.17
CA GLY A 91 -3.44 12.36 16.61
C GLY A 91 -3.93 11.09 17.28
N ASP A 92 -3.97 11.19 18.60
CA ASP A 92 -4.42 10.17 19.53
C ASP A 92 -5.07 10.90 20.70
N ASN A 93 -6.37 10.66 20.96
CA ASN A 93 -7.09 11.28 22.07
C ASN A 93 -7.00 10.46 23.38
N GLY A 94 -6.13 9.45 23.42
CA GLY A 94 -6.02 8.50 24.52
C GLY A 94 -6.92 7.27 24.34
N GLN A 95 -7.94 7.34 23.47
CA GLN A 95 -8.85 6.23 23.16
C GLN A 95 -8.57 5.65 21.76
N VAL A 96 -8.44 6.50 20.74
CA VAL A 96 -8.24 6.11 19.34
C VAL A 96 -7.16 6.94 18.65
N ASN A 97 -6.40 6.30 17.75
CA ASN A 97 -5.58 6.97 16.76
C ASN A 97 -6.48 7.51 15.62
N TRP A 98 -6.15 8.68 15.09
CA TRP A 98 -6.84 9.28 13.94
C TRP A 98 -5.89 10.00 12.98
N VAL A 99 -6.34 10.14 11.73
CA VAL A 99 -5.59 10.72 10.61
C VAL A 99 -6.50 11.65 9.83
N VAL A 100 -6.00 12.82 9.44
CA VAL A 100 -6.55 13.68 8.40
C VAL A 100 -5.54 13.70 7.25
N ASP A 101 -5.96 13.25 6.07
CA ASP A 101 -5.10 13.18 4.89
C ASP A 101 -4.89 14.54 4.20
N THR A 102 -4.08 14.55 3.13
CA THR A 102 -3.74 15.76 2.36
C THR A 102 -4.93 16.36 1.60
N ASN A 103 -6.04 15.63 1.48
CA ASN A 103 -7.31 16.05 0.91
C ASN A 103 -8.39 16.20 2.01
N GLY A 104 -7.99 16.37 3.27
CA GLY A 104 -8.88 16.66 4.40
C GLY A 104 -9.70 15.50 4.94
N LYS A 105 -9.51 14.26 4.44
CA LYS A 105 -10.33 13.11 4.82
C LYS A 105 -9.94 12.59 6.20
N LEU A 106 -10.90 12.53 7.11
CA LEU A 106 -10.76 11.92 8.42
C LEU A 106 -10.85 10.39 8.35
N THR A 107 -9.87 9.70 8.93
CA THR A 107 -9.90 8.26 9.21
C THR A 107 -9.61 8.01 10.69
N ILE A 108 -10.49 7.28 11.36
CA ILE A 108 -10.21 6.67 12.67
C ILE A 108 -9.49 5.35 12.42
N VAL A 109 -8.31 5.14 13.01
CA VAL A 109 -7.50 3.94 12.75
C VAL A 109 -8.08 2.75 13.50
N ARG A 110 -8.52 1.72 12.76
CA ARG A 110 -9.07 0.47 13.31
C ARG A 110 -8.23 -0.78 13.02
N ASP A 111 -7.14 -0.67 12.26
CA ASP A 111 -6.28 -1.83 12.02
C ASP A 111 -5.58 -2.30 13.30
N GLU A 112 -5.57 -3.62 13.48
CA GLU A 112 -5.05 -4.30 14.65
C GLU A 112 -3.53 -4.18 14.80
N ALA A 113 -2.77 -4.13 13.70
CA ALA A 113 -1.31 -3.96 13.77
C ALA A 113 -0.96 -2.53 14.21
N ALA A 114 -1.69 -1.54 13.70
CA ALA A 114 -1.59 -0.15 14.18
C ALA A 114 -2.03 0.00 15.66
N ILE A 115 -3.07 -0.71 16.10
CA ILE A 115 -3.51 -0.74 17.51
C ILE A 115 -2.47 -1.44 18.41
N ALA A 116 -1.85 -2.53 17.95
CA ALA A 116 -0.75 -3.20 18.64
C ALA A 116 0.47 -2.28 18.81
N ARG A 117 0.89 -1.61 17.73
CA ARG A 117 1.98 -0.62 17.74
C ARG A 117 1.68 0.55 18.68
N ARG A 118 0.45 1.07 18.68
CA ARG A 118 -0.01 2.07 19.65
C ARG A 118 0.15 1.60 21.10
N LYS A 119 -0.21 0.34 21.41
CA LYS A 119 -0.03 -0.24 22.76
C LYS A 119 1.45 -0.33 23.14
N ILE A 120 2.31 -0.75 22.21
CA ILE A 120 3.77 -0.85 22.42
C ILE A 120 4.36 0.51 22.77
N GLU A 121 4.15 1.53 21.94
CA GLU A 121 4.70 2.88 22.21
C GLU A 121 4.12 3.49 23.51
N THR A 122 2.85 3.23 23.84
CA THR A 122 2.25 3.64 25.13
C THR A 122 2.99 3.02 26.32
N LEU A 123 3.35 1.74 26.25
CA LEU A 123 4.07 1.04 27.32
C LEU A 123 5.55 1.42 27.38
N LEU A 124 6.16 1.72 26.24
CA LEU A 124 7.51 2.27 26.18
C LEU A 124 7.56 3.63 26.88
N GLU A 125 6.62 4.54 26.60
CA GLU A 125 6.51 5.86 27.25
C GLU A 125 6.13 5.76 28.75
N MET A 126 5.49 4.66 29.18
CA MET A 126 5.35 4.31 30.61
C MET A 126 6.62 3.69 31.24
N TYR A 127 7.70 3.58 30.47
CA TYR A 127 9.00 3.01 30.86
C TYR A 127 8.99 1.54 31.29
N ASP A 128 7.98 0.75 30.88
CA ASP A 128 7.86 -0.66 31.27
C ASP A 128 9.06 -1.51 30.81
N HIS A 129 9.70 -1.12 29.69
CA HIS A 129 10.93 -1.73 29.17
C HIS A 129 12.16 -1.60 30.10
N LEU A 130 12.09 -0.78 31.16
CA LEU A 130 13.13 -0.71 32.20
C LEU A 130 12.97 -1.79 33.28
N ASN A 131 11.82 -2.44 33.37
CA ASN A 131 11.55 -3.48 34.35
C ASN A 131 12.08 -4.84 33.84
N PRO A 132 13.07 -5.48 34.51
CA PRO A 132 13.53 -6.81 34.12
C PRO A 132 12.48 -7.90 34.31
N ASP A 133 11.45 -7.64 35.12
CA ASP A 133 10.29 -8.50 35.35
C ASP A 133 9.05 -8.04 34.54
N SER A 134 9.24 -7.38 33.38
CA SER A 134 8.14 -6.96 32.49
C SER A 134 7.43 -8.18 31.86
N GLU A 135 6.09 -8.14 31.82
CA GLU A 135 5.28 -9.11 31.06
C GLU A 135 5.19 -8.77 29.56
N HIS A 136 5.84 -7.68 29.10
CA HIS A 136 5.65 -7.10 27.78
C HIS A 136 6.93 -6.92 26.97
N PHE A 137 8.08 -6.71 27.63
CA PHE A 137 9.37 -6.49 26.98
C PHE A 137 10.45 -7.45 27.47
N THR A 138 11.32 -7.87 26.57
CA THR A 138 12.56 -8.60 26.88
C THR A 138 13.73 -7.90 26.21
N LEU A 139 14.75 -7.57 26.99
CA LEU A 139 15.96 -6.90 26.49
C LEU A 139 17.14 -7.86 26.44
N SER A 140 17.90 -7.80 25.34
CA SER A 140 19.18 -8.50 25.18
C SER A 140 20.30 -7.56 24.71
N PHE A 141 21.53 -7.88 25.08
CA PHE A 141 22.72 -7.17 24.65
C PHE A 141 23.39 -7.98 23.53
N GLU A 142 23.44 -7.40 22.33
CA GLU A 142 23.91 -8.09 21.12
C GLU A 142 25.41 -7.87 20.87
N GLY A 143 26.00 -6.81 21.45
CA GLY A 143 27.42 -6.52 21.35
C GLY A 143 27.74 -5.03 21.26
N ILE A 144 28.90 -4.72 20.66
CA ILE A 144 29.31 -3.35 20.35
C ILE A 144 29.44 -3.22 18.83
N GLU A 145 28.74 -2.26 18.25
CA GLU A 145 28.79 -1.91 16.82
C GLU A 145 29.17 -0.43 16.65
N THR A 146 29.99 -0.11 15.63
CA THR A 146 30.41 1.26 15.35
C THR A 146 29.38 1.98 14.49
N VAL A 147 28.73 3.01 15.03
CA VAL A 147 27.80 3.89 14.32
C VAL A 147 28.56 5.14 13.87
N GLY A 148 28.91 5.23 12.59
CA GLY A 148 29.70 6.34 12.04
C GLY A 148 31.14 6.35 12.57
N THR A 149 31.40 7.09 13.64
CA THR A 149 32.69 7.15 14.36
C THR A 149 32.61 6.61 15.79
N ASP A 150 31.43 6.18 16.23
CA ASP A 150 31.11 6.01 17.64
C ASP A 150 30.78 4.54 17.92
N ASP A 151 31.65 3.88 18.67
CA ASP A 151 31.40 2.52 19.18
C ASP A 151 30.23 2.58 20.17
N CYS A 152 29.14 1.85 19.87
CA CYS A 152 27.89 1.86 20.60
C CYS A 152 27.57 0.48 21.17
N TYR A 153 27.06 0.43 22.40
CA TYR A 153 26.39 -0.75 22.94
C TYR A 153 25.08 -0.98 22.16
N LEU A 154 24.92 -2.17 21.59
CA LEU A 154 23.69 -2.56 20.90
C LEU A 154 22.77 -3.31 21.87
N VAL A 155 21.62 -2.70 22.18
CA VAL A 155 20.53 -3.34 22.92
C VAL A 155 19.39 -3.66 21.96
N LYS A 156 18.93 -4.90 21.99
CA LYS A 156 17.72 -5.36 21.31
C LYS A 156 16.57 -5.37 22.31
N ILE A 157 15.40 -4.90 21.89
CA ILE A 157 14.14 -4.85 22.62
C ILE A 157 13.13 -5.68 21.82
N GLU A 158 12.74 -6.81 22.39
CA GLU A 158 11.66 -7.68 21.88
C GLU A 158 10.40 -7.47 22.72
N ASN A 159 9.24 -7.72 22.13
CA ASN A 159 7.95 -7.50 22.79
C ASN A 159 7.00 -8.69 22.65
N THR A 160 6.01 -8.81 23.55
CA THR A 160 5.04 -9.93 23.57
C THR A 160 3.68 -9.60 22.93
N ILE A 161 3.56 -8.46 22.24
CA ILE A 161 2.31 -7.90 21.69
C ILE A 161 2.25 -8.09 20.17
N ASN A 162 3.37 -7.95 19.46
CA ASN A 162 3.50 -8.26 18.02
C ASN A 162 4.93 -8.73 17.69
N GLN A 163 5.24 -8.84 16.39
CA GLN A 163 6.56 -9.28 15.89
C GLN A 163 7.58 -8.15 15.68
N ASP A 164 7.26 -6.90 16.02
CA ASP A 164 8.19 -5.79 15.80
C ASP A 164 9.36 -5.85 16.79
N ILE A 165 10.58 -5.66 16.28
CA ILE A 165 11.81 -5.65 17.08
C ILE A 165 12.41 -4.25 17.00
N ARG A 166 12.83 -3.68 18.14
CA ARG A 166 13.59 -2.43 18.16
C ARG A 166 15.03 -2.70 18.61
N TYR A 167 15.99 -2.10 17.91
CA TYR A 167 17.39 -2.03 18.31
C TYR A 167 17.74 -0.59 18.66
N GLU A 168 18.44 -0.39 19.77
CA GLU A 168 18.87 0.93 20.26
C GLU A 168 20.39 0.91 20.52
N TYR A 169 21.10 1.90 19.95
CA TYR A 169 22.56 1.98 19.91
C TYR A 169 23.07 3.12 20.80
N PHE A 170 23.64 2.79 21.96
CA PHE A 170 24.09 3.76 22.97
C PHE A 170 25.62 3.94 22.95
N ASP A 171 26.10 5.16 22.73
CA ASP A 171 27.55 5.49 22.67
C ASP A 171 28.31 5.01 23.92
N THR A 172 29.40 4.27 23.73
CA THR A 172 30.15 3.65 24.85
C THR A 172 30.84 4.64 25.81
N ARG A 173 30.86 5.94 25.48
CA ARG A 173 31.62 7.01 26.15
C ARG A 173 30.70 7.99 26.90
N ASP A 174 29.60 8.43 26.28
CA ASP A 174 28.61 9.35 26.87
C ASP A 174 27.24 8.72 27.15
N LEU A 175 26.98 7.51 26.62
CA LEU A 175 25.75 6.73 26.69
C LEU A 175 24.55 7.32 25.95
N PHE A 176 24.72 8.26 25.03
CA PHE A 176 23.60 8.85 24.30
C PHE A 176 23.17 7.91 23.16
N LEU A 177 21.89 7.94 22.78
CA LEU A 177 21.39 7.19 21.62
C LEU A 177 21.98 7.78 20.33
N ARG A 178 22.67 6.96 19.51
CA ARG A 178 23.22 7.37 18.21
C ARG A 178 22.37 6.89 17.04
N LYS A 179 21.78 5.69 17.17
CA LYS A 179 20.92 5.06 16.18
C LYS A 179 19.79 4.30 16.88
N SER A 180 18.61 4.28 16.27
CA SER A 180 17.61 3.24 16.45
C SER A 180 17.36 2.52 15.12
N LEU A 181 16.94 1.26 15.19
CA LEU A 181 16.47 0.48 14.05
C LEU A 181 15.23 -0.30 14.48
N GLN A 182 14.07 0.02 13.92
CA GLN A 182 12.84 -0.73 14.11
C GLN A 182 12.61 -1.65 12.92
N LEU A 183 12.47 -2.95 13.18
CA LEU A 183 12.07 -3.96 12.21
C LEU A 183 10.57 -4.24 12.38
N GLN A 184 9.81 -4.13 11.31
CA GLN A 184 8.41 -4.54 11.19
C GLN A 184 8.32 -5.64 10.09
N PRO A 185 7.24 -6.44 10.00
CA PRO A 185 7.19 -7.55 9.05
C PRO A 185 7.30 -7.18 7.56
N ASP A 186 6.98 -5.93 7.18
CA ASP A 186 7.04 -5.42 5.81
C ASP A 186 8.00 -4.23 5.60
N MET A 187 8.65 -3.70 6.65
CA MET A 187 9.58 -2.57 6.53
C MET A 187 10.60 -2.46 7.67
N GLU A 188 11.69 -1.73 7.40
CA GLU A 188 12.71 -1.35 8.39
C GLU A 188 12.80 0.18 8.47
N ILE A 189 12.85 0.73 9.69
CA ILE A 189 12.99 2.17 9.95
C ILE A 189 14.26 2.40 10.75
N GLU A 190 15.31 2.92 10.10
CA GLU A 190 16.52 3.40 10.76
C GLU A 190 16.36 4.89 11.10
N THR A 191 16.77 5.31 12.30
CA THR A 191 16.91 6.73 12.66
C THR A 191 18.25 7.00 13.32
N LEU A 192 19.00 7.97 12.79
CA LEU A 192 20.24 8.49 13.38
C LEU A 192 19.94 9.77 14.17
N TYR A 193 20.54 9.91 15.36
CA TYR A 193 20.27 11.02 16.29
C TYR A 193 21.52 11.88 16.54
N SER A 194 21.39 13.20 16.37
CA SER A 194 22.49 14.16 16.53
C SER A 194 22.00 15.55 16.99
N ASP A 195 22.92 16.51 17.11
CA ASP A 195 22.65 17.88 17.61
C ASP A 195 22.00 17.88 19.00
N TYR A 196 22.69 17.29 19.98
CA TYR A 196 22.22 17.10 21.34
C TYR A 196 22.26 18.40 22.18
N ARG A 197 21.10 18.93 22.61
CA ARG A 197 20.96 20.24 23.31
C ARG A 197 20.12 20.16 24.59
N GLN A 198 20.58 20.77 25.68
CA GLN A 198 19.90 20.74 26.99
C GLN A 198 18.63 21.60 27.09
N VAL A 199 17.51 20.97 27.41
CA VAL A 199 16.20 21.57 27.69
C VAL A 199 15.70 21.04 29.04
N ASN A 200 15.33 21.91 29.98
CA ASN A 200 14.90 21.53 31.34
C ASN A 200 15.87 20.56 32.10
N GLY A 201 17.17 20.58 31.76
CA GLY A 201 18.18 19.66 32.31
C GLY A 201 18.42 18.37 31.50
N VAL A 202 17.59 18.11 30.48
CA VAL A 202 17.50 16.89 29.66
C VAL A 202 17.99 17.24 28.24
N HIS A 203 19.08 16.63 27.73
CA HIS A 203 19.73 17.04 26.46
C HIS A 203 19.22 16.30 25.22
N ARG A 204 18.38 16.90 24.39
CA ARG A 204 17.65 16.21 23.31
C ARG A 204 18.34 16.31 21.94
N PRO A 205 18.26 15.30 21.04
CA PRO A 205 18.69 15.46 19.67
C PRO A 205 17.75 16.43 18.98
N PHE A 206 18.29 17.54 18.49
CA PHE A 206 17.56 18.48 17.66
C PHE A 206 17.66 18.10 16.18
N LYS A 207 18.47 17.11 15.80
CA LYS A 207 18.53 16.57 14.43
C LYS A 207 18.31 15.05 14.42
N MET A 208 17.42 14.61 13.55
CA MET A 208 17.14 13.21 13.24
C MET A 208 17.26 12.97 11.74
N GLU A 209 17.91 11.88 11.34
CA GLU A 209 18.01 11.44 9.95
C GLU A 209 17.42 10.04 9.84
N VAL A 210 16.29 9.91 9.14
CA VAL A 210 15.47 8.69 9.07
C VAL A 210 15.59 8.08 7.66
N ALA A 211 15.71 6.76 7.60
CA ALA A 211 15.67 5.97 6.37
C ALA A 211 14.70 4.81 6.50
N ILE A 212 13.86 4.60 5.48
CA ILE A 212 12.81 3.57 5.46
C ILE A 212 13.07 2.60 4.29
N ALA A 213 13.31 1.33 4.62
CA ALA A 213 13.45 0.23 3.66
C ALA A 213 12.16 -0.63 3.65
N PRO A 214 11.79 -1.29 2.53
CA PRO A 214 12.54 -1.41 1.28
C PRO A 214 12.37 -0.23 0.30
N VAL A 215 11.46 0.71 0.55
CA VAL A 215 11.14 1.80 -0.41
C VAL A 215 12.27 2.80 -0.65
N GLY A 216 13.25 2.89 0.25
CA GLY A 216 14.40 3.79 0.12
C GLY A 216 14.08 5.26 0.41
N GLN A 217 12.97 5.53 1.09
CA GLN A 217 12.62 6.89 1.48
C GLN A 217 13.55 7.39 2.59
N THR A 218 14.09 8.60 2.44
CA THR A 218 14.87 9.28 3.47
C THR A 218 14.23 10.62 3.85
N MET A 219 14.45 11.05 5.09
CA MET A 219 14.06 12.38 5.58
C MET A 219 15.01 12.86 6.67
N THR A 220 15.16 14.18 6.77
CA THR A 220 15.86 14.85 7.87
C THR A 220 14.86 15.72 8.62
N ILE A 221 14.78 15.55 9.94
CA ILE A 221 14.03 16.44 10.83
C ILE A 221 15.03 17.28 11.63
N GLN A 222 14.89 18.60 11.58
CA GLN A 222 15.67 19.53 12.39
C GLN A 222 14.73 20.35 13.25
N LEU A 223 14.67 20.02 14.55
CA LEU A 223 13.94 20.78 15.55
C LEU A 223 14.53 22.18 15.70
N ALA A 224 13.64 23.16 15.84
CA ALA A 224 13.92 24.55 16.16
C ALA A 224 13.58 24.84 17.64
N THR A 225 12.44 24.35 18.12
CA THR A 225 12.00 24.48 19.52
C THR A 225 11.63 23.12 20.12
N TYR A 226 11.85 23.00 21.43
CA TYR A 226 11.32 21.93 22.26
C TYR A 226 10.99 22.53 23.63
N ASP A 227 9.75 22.40 24.07
CA ASP A 227 9.23 22.98 25.32
C ASP A 227 8.46 21.93 26.12
N VAL A 228 8.38 22.13 27.44
CA VAL A 228 7.74 21.20 28.38
C VAL A 228 6.89 21.95 29.39
N GLY A 229 5.81 21.32 29.87
CA GLY A 229 4.89 21.96 30.83
C GLY A 229 4.11 23.14 30.24
N ARG A 230 3.83 23.11 28.92
CA ARG A 230 2.83 23.98 28.28
C ARG A 230 1.44 23.42 28.55
N GLU A 231 0.50 24.24 29.02
CA GLU A 231 -0.91 23.84 29.06
C GLU A 231 -1.47 23.71 27.63
N PHE A 232 -2.22 22.65 27.33
CA PHE A 232 -2.93 22.47 26.06
C PHE A 232 -4.43 22.32 26.30
N GLU A 233 -5.25 22.84 25.38
CA GLU A 233 -6.70 22.60 25.38
C GLU A 233 -7.00 21.14 25.03
N PRO A 234 -7.80 20.39 25.79
CA PRO A 234 -8.05 18.96 25.54
C PRO A 234 -8.56 18.63 24.13
N SER A 235 -9.30 19.56 23.52
CA SER A 235 -9.82 19.45 22.15
C SER A 235 -8.74 19.44 21.05
N LEU A 236 -7.48 19.75 21.38
CA LEU A 236 -6.35 19.66 20.46
C LEU A 236 -6.08 18.22 19.98
N PHE A 237 -6.34 17.25 20.86
CA PHE A 237 -6.08 15.82 20.64
C PHE A 237 -7.28 15.08 20.04
N GLU A 238 -8.46 15.70 20.02
CA GLU A 238 -9.66 15.12 19.43
C GLU A 238 -9.63 15.20 17.90
N PRO A 239 -10.22 14.22 17.18
CA PRO A 239 -10.39 14.32 15.74
C PRO A 239 -11.34 15.48 15.38
N PRO A 240 -11.22 16.06 14.17
CA PRO A 240 -12.17 17.07 13.68
C PRO A 240 -13.63 16.58 13.74
N GLN A 241 -14.54 17.48 14.13
CA GLN A 241 -15.99 17.18 14.22
C GLN A 241 -16.69 17.14 12.85
N GLN A 242 -16.00 17.55 11.79
CA GLN A 242 -16.50 17.57 10.42
C GLN A 242 -15.42 16.97 9.52
N ASP A 243 -15.83 16.07 8.64
CA ASP A 243 -15.02 15.50 7.58
C ASP A 243 -15.10 16.38 6.32
N VAL A 244 -14.23 16.14 5.34
CA VAL A 244 -14.22 16.86 4.07
C VAL A 244 -15.53 16.64 3.27
N GLN A 245 -16.08 17.74 2.75
CA GLN A 245 -17.23 17.75 1.85
C GLN A 245 -16.85 18.47 0.55
N ASP A 246 -16.12 17.77 -0.31
CA ASP A 246 -15.53 18.27 -1.56
C ASP A 246 -16.28 17.80 -2.83
N PHE A 247 -17.43 17.15 -2.68
CA PHE A 247 -18.26 16.64 -3.79
C PHE A 247 -19.74 17.04 -3.66
N SER A 248 -20.50 16.96 -4.77
CA SER A 248 -21.95 17.17 -4.75
C SER A 248 -22.70 16.40 -5.86
N PHE A 249 -23.95 16.04 -5.57
CA PHE A 249 -24.88 15.39 -6.51
C PHE A 249 -25.68 16.45 -7.30
N THR A 250 -25.59 16.44 -8.63
CA THR A 250 -26.04 17.58 -9.46
C THR A 250 -27.56 17.77 -9.53
N GLU A 251 -28.35 16.72 -9.38
CA GLU A 251 -29.82 16.79 -9.31
C GLU A 251 -30.37 16.90 -7.87
N GLY A 252 -29.50 16.91 -6.84
CA GLY A 252 -29.92 16.96 -5.44
C GLY A 252 -30.41 15.63 -4.86
N TRP A 253 -30.22 14.52 -5.59
CA TRP A 253 -30.32 13.17 -5.03
C TRP A 253 -29.21 12.91 -3.99
N SER A 254 -29.29 11.77 -3.30
CA SER A 254 -28.20 11.27 -2.44
C SER A 254 -27.52 10.02 -3.01
N SER A 255 -27.76 9.73 -4.29
CA SER A 255 -27.21 8.56 -4.98
C SER A 255 -27.32 8.68 -6.50
N GLU A 256 -26.34 8.13 -7.24
CA GLU A 256 -26.33 8.08 -8.71
C GLU A 256 -25.91 6.71 -9.25
N ASP A 257 -26.44 6.35 -10.41
CA ASP A 257 -26.23 5.09 -11.11
C ASP A 257 -25.39 5.32 -12.39
N ILE A 258 -24.17 4.79 -12.42
CA ILE A 258 -23.18 5.09 -13.48
C ILE A 258 -22.69 3.80 -14.15
N PRO A 259 -22.82 3.64 -15.48
CA PRO A 259 -22.27 2.49 -16.18
C PRO A 259 -20.74 2.57 -16.26
N PHE A 260 -20.07 1.43 -16.07
CA PHE A 260 -18.64 1.26 -16.29
C PHE A 260 -18.37 0.37 -17.51
N GLN A 261 -17.11 0.16 -17.85
CA GLN A 261 -16.68 -0.85 -18.84
C GLN A 261 -15.75 -1.84 -18.15
N TYR A 262 -16.05 -3.14 -18.25
CA TYR A 262 -15.21 -4.20 -17.68
C TYR A 262 -14.28 -4.81 -18.73
N ILE A 263 -13.03 -4.34 -18.77
CA ILE A 263 -12.05 -4.72 -19.80
C ILE A 263 -10.80 -5.32 -19.13
N GLU A 264 -10.34 -6.47 -19.60
CA GLU A 264 -9.13 -7.16 -19.12
C GLU A 264 -8.99 -7.20 -17.58
N GLU A 265 -10.11 -7.51 -16.91
CA GLU A 265 -10.22 -7.61 -15.45
C GLU A 265 -10.04 -6.28 -14.67
N HIS A 266 -10.29 -5.12 -15.30
CA HIS A 266 -10.30 -3.80 -14.65
C HIS A 266 -11.62 -3.04 -14.89
N ILE A 267 -11.97 -2.15 -13.96
CA ILE A 267 -13.17 -1.30 -13.99
C ILE A 267 -12.79 0.06 -14.57
N TYR A 268 -13.34 0.43 -15.73
CA TYR A 268 -13.09 1.71 -16.37
C TYR A 268 -14.31 2.64 -16.32
N LEU A 269 -14.07 3.88 -15.89
CA LEU A 269 -15.03 4.99 -15.87
C LEU A 269 -14.62 6.09 -16.84
N ASN A 270 -15.56 6.96 -17.17
CA ASN A 270 -15.29 8.18 -17.91
C ASN A 270 -15.38 9.38 -16.96
N VAL A 271 -14.28 10.11 -16.80
CA VAL A 271 -14.21 11.34 -16.00
C VAL A 271 -14.18 12.54 -16.93
N SER A 272 -14.90 13.60 -16.57
CA SER A 272 -14.91 14.89 -17.26
C SER A 272 -14.03 15.88 -16.51
N ILE A 273 -12.98 16.38 -17.15
CA ILE A 273 -12.00 17.30 -16.56
C ILE A 273 -11.45 18.25 -17.62
N GLY A 274 -11.37 19.55 -17.30
CA GLY A 274 -10.91 20.58 -18.26
C GLY A 274 -11.75 20.65 -19.55
N GLY A 275 -13.01 20.19 -19.52
CA GLY A 275 -13.87 20.06 -20.70
C GLY A 275 -13.60 18.84 -21.60
N LYS A 276 -12.63 17.98 -21.25
CA LYS A 276 -12.36 16.70 -21.91
C LYS A 276 -13.03 15.56 -21.13
N LYS A 277 -13.37 14.48 -21.83
CA LYS A 277 -13.89 13.25 -21.23
C LYS A 277 -12.87 12.13 -21.48
N THR A 278 -12.24 11.61 -20.44
CA THR A 278 -11.14 10.65 -20.52
C THR A 278 -11.40 9.39 -19.71
N LEU A 279 -10.65 8.31 -19.99
CA LEU A 279 -10.83 7.00 -19.36
C LEU A 279 -9.99 6.88 -18.10
N TRP A 280 -10.59 6.43 -16.99
CA TRP A 280 -9.94 6.26 -15.69
C TRP A 280 -10.25 4.89 -15.10
N ILE A 281 -9.33 4.32 -14.33
CA ILE A 281 -9.53 3.04 -13.61
C ILE A 281 -10.01 3.31 -12.18
N LEU A 282 -10.89 2.46 -11.64
CA LEU A 282 -11.26 2.49 -10.22
C LEU A 282 -10.36 1.51 -9.41
N ASP A 283 -9.57 2.01 -8.46
CA ASP A 283 -8.56 1.23 -7.73
C ASP A 283 -8.66 1.42 -6.20
N THR A 284 -9.30 0.49 -5.49
CA THR A 284 -9.28 0.47 -4.01
C THR A 284 -7.90 0.15 -3.42
N GLY A 285 -6.96 -0.33 -4.23
CA GLY A 285 -5.54 -0.50 -3.91
C GLY A 285 -4.70 0.75 -4.19
N ALA A 286 -5.31 1.88 -4.58
CA ALA A 286 -4.67 3.20 -4.67
C ALA A 286 -4.89 4.01 -3.39
N SER A 287 -3.83 4.17 -2.58
CA SER A 287 -3.87 4.95 -1.34
C SER A 287 -4.03 6.46 -1.57
N VAL A 288 -3.70 6.92 -2.79
CA VAL A 288 -4.02 8.23 -3.40
C VAL A 288 -4.29 8.00 -4.89
N SER A 289 -5.25 8.71 -5.48
CA SER A 289 -5.51 8.75 -6.93
C SER A 289 -4.27 9.16 -7.72
N VAL A 290 -4.18 8.70 -8.97
CA VAL A 290 -3.05 8.95 -9.87
C VAL A 290 -3.54 9.62 -11.15
N ILE A 291 -2.92 10.72 -11.57
CA ILE A 291 -3.04 11.25 -12.94
C ILE A 291 -1.83 10.80 -13.77
N ASP A 292 -2.05 10.49 -15.05
CA ASP A 292 -0.94 10.28 -15.97
C ASP A 292 -0.16 11.59 -16.22
N SER A 293 1.17 11.51 -16.17
CA SER A 293 2.07 12.65 -16.29
C SER A 293 1.97 13.40 -17.63
N ALA A 294 1.66 12.72 -18.73
CA ALA A 294 1.45 13.37 -20.02
C ALA A 294 0.08 14.08 -20.05
N PHE A 295 -0.96 13.47 -19.48
CA PHE A 295 -2.27 14.11 -19.36
C PHE A 295 -2.26 15.30 -18.38
N ALA A 296 -1.52 15.21 -17.27
CA ALA A 296 -1.28 16.32 -16.35
C ALA A 296 -0.61 17.51 -17.06
N ALA A 297 0.43 17.25 -17.86
CA ALA A 297 1.08 18.27 -18.68
C ALA A 297 0.14 18.84 -19.77
N GLU A 298 -0.76 18.04 -20.34
CA GLU A 298 -1.76 18.47 -21.32
C GLU A 298 -2.87 19.36 -20.71
N LEU A 299 -3.13 19.21 -19.40
CA LEU A 299 -3.94 20.12 -18.59
C LEU A 299 -3.16 21.35 -18.09
N GLY A 300 -1.84 21.42 -18.33
CA GLY A 300 -0.94 22.48 -17.87
C GLY A 300 -0.52 22.36 -16.40
N LEU A 301 -0.90 21.28 -15.71
CA LEU A 301 -0.57 21.04 -14.32
C LEU A 301 0.94 20.82 -14.16
N GLN A 302 1.50 21.33 -13.06
CA GLN A 302 2.91 21.15 -12.73
C GLN A 302 3.00 20.17 -11.55
N PRO A 303 3.67 19.01 -11.72
CA PRO A 303 3.96 18.13 -10.61
C PRO A 303 5.11 18.67 -9.75
N GLU A 304 4.91 18.71 -8.44
CA GLU A 304 5.86 19.18 -7.44
C GLU A 304 6.11 18.10 -6.36
N GLY A 305 7.24 18.22 -5.67
CA GLY A 305 7.69 17.24 -4.67
C GLY A 305 8.11 15.88 -5.25
N ARG A 306 8.71 15.05 -4.39
CA ARG A 306 9.07 13.65 -4.69
C ARG A 306 8.91 12.78 -3.44
N LEU A 307 8.24 11.64 -3.55
CA LEU A 307 8.21 10.58 -2.53
C LEU A 307 8.46 9.21 -3.16
N MET A 308 9.12 8.33 -2.43
CA MET A 308 9.20 6.91 -2.78
C MET A 308 7.94 6.19 -2.27
N GLY A 309 7.12 5.72 -3.22
CA GLY A 309 6.03 4.79 -2.94
C GLY A 309 6.36 3.35 -3.35
N GLN A 310 5.42 2.45 -3.12
CA GLN A 310 5.48 1.04 -3.46
C GLN A 310 4.38 0.69 -4.47
N GLY A 311 4.77 0.52 -5.72
CA GLY A 311 3.93 -0.08 -6.75
C GLY A 311 3.89 -1.61 -6.64
N ALA A 312 3.02 -2.26 -7.42
CA ALA A 312 2.93 -3.72 -7.43
C ALA A 312 4.17 -4.42 -8.01
N GLY A 313 4.96 -3.73 -8.84
CA GLY A 313 6.22 -4.24 -9.41
C GLY A 313 7.48 -3.84 -8.62
N GLY A 314 7.40 -2.87 -7.71
CA GLY A 314 8.55 -2.35 -6.97
C GLY A 314 8.38 -0.91 -6.49
N PRO A 315 9.41 -0.32 -5.84
CA PRO A 315 9.42 1.09 -5.48
C PRO A 315 9.26 2.02 -6.70
N VAL A 316 8.67 3.19 -6.49
CA VAL A 316 8.38 4.18 -7.55
C VAL A 316 8.53 5.61 -7.00
N GLU A 317 9.20 6.50 -7.75
CA GLU A 317 9.25 7.93 -7.44
C GLU A 317 7.93 8.58 -7.87
N ILE A 318 7.22 9.18 -6.92
CA ILE A 318 5.92 9.84 -7.08
C ILE A 318 6.09 11.35 -6.96
N SER A 319 5.50 12.10 -7.88
CA SER A 319 5.30 13.55 -7.78
C SER A 319 3.83 13.87 -7.45
N PHE A 320 3.50 15.08 -7.02
CA PHE A 320 2.13 15.47 -6.65
C PHE A 320 1.66 16.69 -7.42
N THR A 321 0.37 16.76 -7.75
CA THR A 321 -0.24 17.95 -8.35
C THR A 321 -1.70 18.08 -7.93
N THR A 322 -2.29 19.26 -8.09
CA THR A 322 -3.71 19.48 -7.79
C THR A 322 -4.53 19.24 -9.06
N LEU A 323 -5.39 18.23 -9.02
CA LEU A 323 -6.41 17.97 -10.02
C LEU A 323 -7.47 19.09 -9.91
N PRO A 324 -7.75 19.85 -10.99
CA PRO A 324 -8.83 20.84 -10.99
C PRO A 324 -10.21 20.16 -10.89
N PRO A 325 -11.28 20.91 -10.54
CA PRO A 325 -12.63 20.37 -10.42
C PRO A 325 -13.04 19.51 -11.61
N TYR A 326 -13.59 18.33 -11.30
CA TYR A 326 -13.86 17.25 -12.24
C TYR A 326 -15.23 16.62 -11.95
N SER A 327 -15.76 15.82 -12.88
CA SER A 327 -17.06 15.18 -12.68
C SER A 327 -17.21 13.83 -13.37
N ILE A 328 -18.09 13.02 -12.81
CA ILE A 328 -18.66 11.82 -13.43
C ILE A 328 -20.17 12.06 -13.62
N PRO A 329 -20.92 11.23 -14.37
CA PRO A 329 -22.36 11.43 -14.54
C PRO A 329 -23.10 11.58 -13.21
N GLY A 330 -23.74 12.73 -12.99
CA GLY A 330 -24.50 13.04 -11.77
C GLY A 330 -23.71 13.54 -10.56
N ILE A 331 -22.37 13.51 -10.57
CA ILE A 331 -21.54 13.90 -9.41
C ILE A 331 -20.38 14.83 -9.83
N GLU A 332 -20.31 16.00 -9.21
CA GLU A 332 -19.23 16.98 -9.35
C GLU A 332 -18.31 16.95 -8.12
N PHE A 333 -17.00 17.07 -8.37
CA PHE A 333 -15.94 17.09 -7.36
C PHE A 333 -15.14 18.38 -7.48
N SER A 334 -14.68 18.88 -6.33
CA SER A 334 -13.81 20.05 -6.18
C SER A 334 -12.37 19.70 -6.60
N GLU A 335 -11.45 20.65 -6.42
CA GLU A 335 -10.03 20.36 -6.58
C GLU A 335 -9.53 19.36 -5.51
N GLN A 336 -8.67 18.43 -5.92
CA GLN A 336 -8.06 17.41 -5.05
C GLN A 336 -6.59 17.22 -5.40
N MET A 337 -5.73 17.02 -4.40
CA MET A 337 -4.33 16.65 -4.62
C MET A 337 -4.25 15.18 -5.02
N VAL A 338 -3.50 14.90 -6.08
CA VAL A 338 -3.30 13.55 -6.65
C VAL A 338 -1.82 13.28 -6.91
N ALA A 339 -1.46 12.00 -6.94
CA ALA A 339 -0.14 11.55 -7.41
C ALA A 339 -0.04 11.72 -8.93
N SER A 340 1.16 12.04 -9.43
CA SER A 340 1.48 12.19 -10.86
C SER A 340 2.64 11.26 -11.23
N LEU A 341 2.40 10.40 -12.22
CA LEU A 341 3.29 9.32 -12.67
C LEU A 341 3.12 9.09 -14.18
N ASN A 342 4.13 8.54 -14.87
CA ASN A 342 3.85 7.85 -16.13
C ASN A 342 3.10 6.54 -15.81
N ILE A 343 1.84 6.45 -16.24
CA ILE A 343 1.04 5.22 -16.23
C ILE A 343 0.61 4.80 -17.64
N HIS A 344 0.89 5.61 -18.67
CA HIS A 344 0.62 5.29 -20.07
C HIS A 344 1.13 3.89 -20.43
N ASP A 345 2.41 3.60 -20.21
CA ASP A 345 3.01 2.31 -20.59
C ASP A 345 2.36 1.10 -19.89
N LEU A 346 1.77 1.31 -18.70
CA LEU A 346 1.12 0.27 -17.91
C LEU A 346 -0.20 -0.20 -18.53
N PHE A 347 -0.90 0.67 -19.25
CA PHE A 347 -2.23 0.38 -19.81
C PHE A 347 -2.25 0.39 -21.34
N HIS A 348 -1.49 1.28 -21.99
CA HIS A 348 -1.36 1.33 -23.43
C HIS A 348 -0.64 0.09 -23.96
N ASN A 349 0.63 -0.15 -23.58
CA ASN A 349 1.34 -1.36 -24.04
C ASN A 349 0.65 -2.65 -23.56
N ALA A 350 0.00 -2.64 -22.39
CA ALA A 350 -0.66 -3.84 -21.87
C ALA A 350 -2.00 -4.16 -22.55
N PHE A 351 -2.77 -3.16 -23.00
CA PHE A 351 -4.17 -3.34 -23.41
C PHE A 351 -4.60 -2.57 -24.66
N GLY A 352 -3.83 -1.55 -25.09
CA GLY A 352 -4.20 -0.61 -26.15
C GLY A 352 -5.24 0.41 -25.68
N LEU A 353 -5.10 0.92 -24.45
CA LEU A 353 -6.05 1.83 -23.80
C LEU A 353 -5.36 3.10 -23.28
N ASP A 354 -5.80 4.26 -23.79
CA ASP A 354 -5.45 5.58 -23.27
C ASP A 354 -6.11 5.84 -21.90
N VAL A 355 -5.41 5.50 -20.83
CA VAL A 355 -5.85 5.74 -19.45
C VAL A 355 -5.24 7.05 -18.93
N ALA A 356 -6.08 8.01 -18.63
CA ALA A 356 -5.69 9.34 -18.13
C ALA A 356 -5.41 9.38 -16.63
N GLY A 357 -5.86 8.36 -15.89
CA GLY A 357 -5.65 8.28 -14.45
C GLY A 357 -6.30 7.08 -13.76
N ILE A 358 -6.14 7.04 -12.45
CA ILE A 358 -6.64 6.03 -11.51
C ILE A 358 -7.35 6.77 -10.38
N LEU A 359 -8.64 6.48 -10.18
CA LEU A 359 -9.44 6.97 -9.07
C LEU A 359 -9.23 6.05 -7.86
N GLY A 360 -8.53 6.58 -6.86
CA GLY A 360 -8.15 5.88 -5.63
C GLY A 360 -8.94 6.32 -4.41
N TYR A 361 -8.32 6.20 -3.23
CA TYR A 361 -8.92 6.48 -1.93
C TYR A 361 -9.55 7.87 -1.81
N ASP A 362 -8.90 8.94 -2.26
CA ASP A 362 -9.44 10.32 -2.15
C ASP A 362 -10.69 10.58 -3.00
N PHE A 363 -10.94 9.76 -4.04
CA PHE A 363 -12.25 9.72 -4.71
C PHE A 363 -13.21 8.79 -3.96
N LEU A 364 -12.79 7.54 -3.73
CA LEU A 364 -13.62 6.46 -3.19
C LEU A 364 -14.14 6.74 -1.76
N SER A 365 -13.35 7.42 -0.92
CA SER A 365 -13.66 7.69 0.50
C SER A 365 -14.76 8.73 0.74
N ARG A 366 -15.22 9.41 -0.31
CA ARG A 366 -16.33 10.39 -0.25
C ARG A 366 -17.71 9.73 -0.30
N LEU A 367 -17.78 8.50 -0.82
CA LEU A 367 -19.01 7.87 -1.26
C LEU A 367 -19.07 6.41 -0.78
N VAL A 368 -20.25 5.93 -0.40
CA VAL A 368 -20.46 4.48 -0.37
C VAL A 368 -20.59 4.01 -1.81
N THR A 369 -19.71 3.11 -2.24
CA THR A 369 -19.60 2.69 -3.65
C THR A 369 -20.05 1.25 -3.81
N LYS A 370 -21.21 1.04 -4.46
CA LYS A 370 -21.68 -0.28 -4.90
C LYS A 370 -21.07 -0.63 -6.26
N VAL A 371 -20.56 -1.85 -6.40
CA VAL A 371 -20.04 -2.41 -7.65
C VAL A 371 -20.90 -3.61 -8.06
N ASP A 372 -21.61 -3.51 -9.19
CA ASP A 372 -22.37 -4.60 -9.80
C ASP A 372 -21.75 -4.98 -11.15
N TYR A 373 -20.90 -6.00 -11.13
CA TYR A 373 -20.21 -6.52 -12.32
C TYR A 373 -21.15 -7.18 -13.33
N ALA A 374 -22.26 -7.78 -12.89
CA ALA A 374 -23.16 -8.51 -13.78
C ALA A 374 -24.01 -7.57 -14.64
N ASN A 375 -24.17 -6.32 -14.21
CA ASN A 375 -24.87 -5.26 -14.93
C ASN A 375 -23.92 -4.13 -15.40
N GLU A 376 -22.59 -4.31 -15.26
CA GLU A 376 -21.53 -3.31 -15.51
C GLU A 376 -21.89 -1.90 -14.97
N LYS A 377 -22.37 -1.84 -13.72
CA LYS A 377 -22.90 -0.63 -13.10
C LYS A 377 -22.26 -0.36 -11.74
N LEU A 378 -21.89 0.89 -11.49
CA LEU A 378 -21.62 1.43 -10.16
C LEU A 378 -22.84 2.18 -9.64
N SER A 379 -23.13 2.06 -8.34
CA SER A 379 -24.05 2.97 -7.67
C SER A 379 -23.31 3.68 -6.55
N PHE A 380 -23.23 5.01 -6.61
CA PHE A 380 -22.59 5.83 -5.60
C PHE A 380 -23.65 6.42 -4.67
N TYR A 381 -23.39 6.48 -3.36
CA TYR A 381 -24.32 7.01 -2.35
C TYR A 381 -23.61 7.97 -1.40
N HIS A 382 -24.33 8.99 -0.92
CA HIS A 382 -23.86 9.88 0.15
C HIS A 382 -23.73 9.10 1.47
N PRO A 383 -22.59 9.14 2.19
CA PRO A 383 -22.34 8.33 3.38
C PRO A 383 -23.39 8.52 4.50
N ASP A 384 -23.72 9.78 4.84
CA ASP A 384 -24.76 10.16 5.81
C ASP A 384 -26.20 9.70 5.46
N ARG A 385 -26.42 9.22 4.22
CA ARG A 385 -27.73 8.85 3.67
C ARG A 385 -27.82 7.38 3.23
N PHE A 386 -26.70 6.66 3.29
CA PHE A 386 -26.67 5.25 2.96
C PHE A 386 -27.12 4.40 4.14
N GLU A 387 -28.22 3.67 3.97
CA GLU A 387 -28.63 2.59 4.87
C GLU A 387 -28.67 1.28 4.07
N TYR A 388 -28.00 0.23 4.57
CA TYR A 388 -28.03 -1.08 3.93
C TYR A 388 -29.29 -1.86 4.33
N HIS A 389 -29.98 -2.42 3.33
CA HIS A 389 -31.24 -3.14 3.50
C HIS A 389 -31.30 -4.49 2.74
N GLY A 390 -30.17 -4.97 2.21
CA GLY A 390 -30.09 -6.25 1.50
C GLY A 390 -29.82 -7.45 2.42
N ASP A 391 -29.61 -8.62 1.83
CA ASP A 391 -29.35 -9.90 2.51
C ASP A 391 -27.88 -10.36 2.43
N GLY A 392 -26.98 -9.49 1.98
CA GLY A 392 -25.55 -9.71 1.87
C GLY A 392 -24.80 -9.78 3.20
N THR A 393 -23.59 -10.32 3.16
CA THR A 393 -22.70 -10.41 4.33
C THR A 393 -21.98 -9.08 4.54
N VAL A 394 -22.26 -8.40 5.66
CA VAL A 394 -21.47 -7.26 6.12
C VAL A 394 -20.20 -7.78 6.80
N LEU A 395 -19.03 -7.32 6.35
CA LEU A 395 -17.74 -7.57 6.98
C LEU A 395 -17.20 -6.27 7.58
N GLU A 396 -16.70 -6.34 8.82
CA GLU A 396 -15.73 -5.35 9.30
C GLU A 396 -14.48 -5.44 8.42
N ALA A 397 -14.03 -4.29 7.92
CA ALA A 397 -12.97 -4.19 6.93
C ALA A 397 -12.02 -3.02 7.30
N PRO A 398 -11.22 -3.13 8.37
CA PRO A 398 -10.34 -2.05 8.81
C PRO A 398 -9.33 -1.65 7.72
N LEU A 399 -9.09 -0.35 7.60
CA LEU A 399 -8.18 0.22 6.60
C LEU A 399 -6.71 0.10 7.03
N ARG A 400 -5.86 -0.47 6.17
CA ARG A 400 -4.39 -0.42 6.26
C ARG A 400 -3.87 0.28 5.00
N GLU A 401 -3.03 1.30 5.15
CA GLU A 401 -2.53 2.10 4.00
C GLU A 401 -3.67 2.62 3.09
N ASN A 402 -4.80 3.05 3.68
CA ASN A 402 -6.04 3.45 3.00
C ASN A 402 -6.81 2.33 2.25
N ILE A 403 -6.36 1.07 2.32
CA ILE A 403 -6.95 -0.08 1.63
C ILE A 403 -7.73 -0.95 2.64
N PHE A 404 -8.95 -1.38 2.29
CA PHE A 404 -9.72 -2.33 3.10
C PHE A 404 -8.98 -3.65 3.27
N THR A 405 -8.93 -4.17 4.51
CA THR A 405 -8.43 -5.52 4.81
C THR A 405 -9.56 -6.41 5.33
N VAL A 406 -9.67 -7.64 4.83
CA VAL A 406 -10.74 -8.59 5.17
C VAL A 406 -10.18 -9.99 5.43
N ALA A 407 -10.80 -10.74 6.34
CA ALA A 407 -10.44 -12.14 6.57
C ALA A 407 -10.80 -13.01 5.35
N THR A 408 -9.89 -13.86 4.91
CA THR A 408 -10.14 -14.85 3.82
C THR A 408 -9.25 -16.07 3.98
N THR A 409 -9.82 -17.25 3.71
CA THR A 409 -9.12 -18.54 3.80
C THR A 409 -8.96 -19.21 2.43
N VAL A 410 -7.79 -19.74 2.14
CA VAL A 410 -7.49 -20.51 0.92
C VAL A 410 -7.18 -21.97 1.25
N ASP A 411 -7.73 -22.90 0.47
CA ASP A 411 -7.63 -24.37 0.66
C ASP A 411 -8.08 -24.89 2.04
N GLY A 412 -8.86 -24.11 2.79
CA GLY A 412 -9.21 -24.41 4.19
C GLY A 412 -7.99 -24.40 5.15
N LYS A 413 -6.88 -23.76 4.75
CA LYS A 413 -5.59 -23.82 5.45
C LYS A 413 -4.93 -22.44 5.60
N TYR A 414 -4.78 -21.69 4.51
CA TYR A 414 -4.10 -20.39 4.52
C TYR A 414 -5.12 -19.30 4.84
N SER A 415 -5.29 -19.00 6.13
CA SER A 415 -6.16 -17.94 6.61
C SER A 415 -5.34 -16.73 7.04
N GLY A 416 -5.89 -15.53 6.85
CA GLY A 416 -5.28 -14.27 7.24
C GLY A 416 -6.09 -13.08 6.72
N LYS A 417 -5.55 -11.86 6.89
CA LYS A 417 -6.08 -10.66 6.23
C LYS A 417 -5.68 -10.64 4.76
N TRP A 418 -6.57 -10.18 3.90
CA TRP A 418 -6.32 -9.91 2.49
C TRP A 418 -6.81 -8.50 2.15
N ARG A 419 -6.10 -7.78 1.29
CA ARG A 419 -6.51 -6.46 0.81
C ARG A 419 -7.60 -6.59 -0.27
N VAL A 420 -8.54 -5.64 -0.30
CA VAL A 420 -9.57 -5.52 -1.34
C VAL A 420 -9.08 -4.55 -2.41
N ASP A 421 -8.83 -5.02 -3.63
CA ASP A 421 -8.14 -4.25 -4.66
C ASP A 421 -8.86 -4.33 -6.03
N LEU A 422 -9.55 -3.25 -6.39
CA LEU A 422 -10.23 -3.11 -7.68
C LEU A 422 -9.27 -2.76 -8.85
N GLY A 423 -8.02 -2.36 -8.56
CA GLY A 423 -6.94 -2.25 -9.53
C GLY A 423 -6.26 -3.60 -9.82
N ALA A 424 -6.40 -4.59 -8.95
CA ALA A 424 -5.89 -5.94 -9.15
C ALA A 424 -6.82 -6.77 -10.03
N GLY A 425 -6.38 -7.08 -11.26
CA GLY A 425 -7.11 -8.01 -12.13
C GLY A 425 -7.34 -9.39 -11.50
N GLY A 426 -6.38 -9.92 -10.74
CA GLY A 426 -6.43 -11.27 -10.15
C GLY A 426 -6.01 -11.35 -8.68
N VAL A 427 -6.48 -12.42 -8.02
CA VAL A 427 -6.11 -12.76 -6.64
C VAL A 427 -4.63 -13.15 -6.58
N HIS A 428 -3.88 -12.59 -5.63
CA HIS A 428 -2.45 -12.86 -5.45
C HIS A 428 -2.05 -12.98 -3.98
N LEU A 429 -1.08 -13.86 -3.68
CA LEU A 429 -0.38 -13.92 -2.40
C LEU A 429 0.88 -13.03 -2.46
N ASP A 430 1.26 -12.43 -1.33
CA ASP A 430 2.45 -11.55 -1.26
C ASP A 430 3.76 -12.35 -1.19
N CYS A 431 3.68 -13.62 -0.78
CA CYS A 431 4.80 -14.53 -0.67
C CYS A 431 4.32 -15.99 -0.74
N LEU A 432 5.23 -16.93 -0.98
CA LEU A 432 4.93 -18.37 -1.05
C LEU A 432 4.96 -18.99 0.37
N PRO A 433 3.84 -19.51 0.92
CA PRO A 433 3.81 -20.03 2.30
C PRO A 433 4.84 -21.15 2.52
N PRO A 434 5.54 -21.20 3.67
CA PRO A 434 6.71 -22.08 3.83
C PRO A 434 6.36 -23.58 3.72
N ASP A 435 5.15 -23.93 4.15
CA ASP A 435 4.61 -25.29 4.24
C ASP A 435 3.68 -25.67 3.06
N ILE A 436 3.78 -24.95 1.94
CA ILE A 436 3.08 -25.27 0.68
C ILE A 436 3.81 -26.39 -0.11
N GLU A 437 4.04 -27.52 0.57
CA GLU A 437 4.79 -28.71 0.11
C GLU A 437 4.43 -29.17 -1.32
N GLY A 438 3.20 -28.87 -1.77
CA GLY A 438 2.67 -29.26 -3.08
C GLY A 438 2.97 -28.34 -4.27
N VAL A 439 3.70 -27.22 -4.18
CA VAL A 439 3.99 -26.35 -5.36
C VAL A 439 4.88 -27.05 -6.41
N VAL A 440 5.61 -28.08 -6.00
CA VAL A 440 6.38 -28.99 -6.89
C VAL A 440 5.45 -29.96 -7.65
N ILE A 441 4.20 -30.13 -7.20
CA ILE A 441 3.23 -31.10 -7.75
C ILE A 441 2.04 -30.41 -8.44
N ARG A 442 1.67 -29.19 -8.04
CA ARG A 442 0.65 -28.39 -8.74
C ARG A 442 1.22 -27.89 -10.08
N ARG A 443 0.59 -28.29 -11.19
CA ARG A 443 0.83 -27.66 -12.50
C ARG A 443 0.46 -26.17 -12.38
N GLY A 444 1.38 -25.32 -12.79
CA GLY A 444 1.31 -23.89 -12.63
C GLY A 444 1.98 -23.19 -13.80
N ILE A 445 1.41 -22.06 -14.21
CA ILE A 445 1.78 -21.33 -15.42
C ILE A 445 2.55 -20.09 -15.01
N GLU A 446 3.76 -19.97 -15.50
CA GLU A 446 4.58 -18.78 -15.31
C GLU A 446 3.99 -17.63 -16.11
N ARG A 447 4.03 -16.42 -15.55
CA ARG A 447 3.61 -15.18 -16.20
C ARG A 447 4.48 -14.03 -15.72
N VAL A 448 4.52 -12.99 -16.54
CA VAL A 448 4.93 -11.66 -16.13
C VAL A 448 3.67 -10.89 -15.67
N GLY A 449 3.67 -10.45 -14.42
CA GLY A 449 2.79 -9.40 -13.92
C GLY A 449 3.39 -8.02 -14.20
N ARG A 450 2.56 -6.98 -14.22
CA ARG A 450 2.99 -5.59 -14.42
C ARG A 450 2.18 -4.67 -13.51
N GLY A 451 2.81 -3.62 -13.01
CA GLY A 451 2.17 -2.55 -12.24
C GLY A 451 3.05 -1.30 -12.21
N ALA A 452 2.66 -0.31 -11.41
CA ALA A 452 3.61 0.72 -10.97
C ALA A 452 4.85 0.04 -10.36
N GLY A 453 6.04 0.59 -10.60
CA GLY A 453 7.32 -0.04 -10.23
C GLY A 453 7.86 -1.09 -11.21
N GLY A 454 7.06 -1.60 -12.17
CA GLY A 454 7.55 -2.37 -13.32
C GLY A 454 6.95 -3.77 -13.53
N GLU A 455 7.71 -4.62 -14.22
CA GLU A 455 7.41 -6.04 -14.49
C GLU A 455 7.91 -6.93 -13.35
N PHE A 456 7.11 -7.94 -12.97
CA PHE A 456 7.46 -8.89 -11.89
C PHE A 456 7.05 -10.34 -12.24
N PRO A 457 7.88 -11.35 -11.92
CA PRO A 457 7.58 -12.75 -12.22
C PRO A 457 6.55 -13.32 -11.24
N VAL A 458 5.51 -13.97 -11.76
CA VAL A 458 4.51 -14.71 -10.97
C VAL A 458 4.26 -16.09 -11.55
N ARG A 459 3.76 -17.01 -10.72
CA ARG A 459 3.27 -18.31 -11.15
C ARG A 459 1.80 -18.44 -10.76
N ASN A 460 0.93 -18.60 -11.74
CA ASN A 460 -0.48 -18.85 -11.50
C ASN A 460 -0.68 -20.32 -11.13
N LEU A 461 -1.33 -20.58 -10.01
CA LEU A 461 -1.63 -21.92 -9.50
C LEU A 461 -3.15 -22.10 -9.36
N ARG A 462 -3.65 -23.31 -9.65
CA ARG A 462 -5.00 -23.70 -9.22
C ARG A 462 -4.98 -24.10 -7.74
N PHE A 463 -5.77 -23.42 -6.94
CA PHE A 463 -6.14 -23.82 -5.59
C PHE A 463 -7.50 -24.54 -5.62
N ARG A 464 -7.88 -25.21 -4.54
CA ARG A 464 -9.13 -25.97 -4.39
C ARG A 464 -10.29 -25.05 -4.02
N THR A 465 -10.08 -24.20 -3.01
CA THR A 465 -11.08 -23.25 -2.50
C THR A 465 -10.45 -21.90 -2.17
N ILE A 466 -11.24 -20.84 -2.31
CA ILE A 466 -11.08 -19.58 -1.59
C ILE A 466 -12.41 -19.24 -0.92
N GLU A 467 -12.34 -18.81 0.34
CA GLU A 467 -13.45 -18.70 1.27
C GLU A 467 -13.49 -17.27 1.79
N PHE A 468 -14.43 -16.49 1.26
CA PHE A 468 -14.52 -15.03 1.37
C PHE A 468 -15.99 -14.64 1.61
N ALA A 469 -16.24 -13.78 2.61
CA ALA A 469 -17.58 -13.34 3.01
C ALA A 469 -18.62 -14.47 3.21
N GLY A 470 -18.18 -15.63 3.71
CA GLY A 470 -19.02 -16.83 3.88
C GLY A 470 -19.28 -17.64 2.59
N PHE A 471 -18.83 -17.16 1.43
CA PHE A 471 -18.95 -17.86 0.16
C PHE A 471 -17.69 -18.69 -0.16
N VAL A 472 -17.91 -19.92 -0.65
CA VAL A 472 -16.83 -20.84 -1.08
C VAL A 472 -16.74 -20.85 -2.61
N VAL A 473 -15.69 -20.28 -3.17
CA VAL A 473 -15.39 -20.32 -4.61
C VAL A 473 -14.40 -21.46 -4.88
N LYS A 474 -14.74 -22.34 -5.83
CA LYS A 474 -13.96 -23.54 -6.18
C LYS A 474 -13.03 -23.30 -7.36
N ASP A 475 -11.94 -24.06 -7.39
CA ASP A 475 -10.92 -24.04 -8.45
C ASP A 475 -10.40 -22.62 -8.84
N PRO A 476 -10.17 -21.70 -7.86
CA PRO A 476 -9.62 -20.39 -8.15
C PRO A 476 -8.20 -20.49 -8.70
N LEU A 477 -7.85 -19.55 -9.58
CA LEU A 477 -6.47 -19.28 -9.95
C LEU A 477 -5.96 -18.17 -9.03
N ILE A 478 -4.87 -18.42 -8.34
CA ILE A 478 -4.18 -17.45 -7.49
C ILE A 478 -2.75 -17.33 -8.00
N SER A 479 -2.29 -16.10 -8.20
CA SER A 479 -0.91 -15.79 -8.56
C SER A 479 -0.03 -15.84 -7.31
N VAL A 480 1.14 -16.45 -7.42
CA VAL A 480 2.13 -16.47 -6.33
C VAL A 480 3.50 -16.02 -6.85
N PRO A 481 4.29 -15.25 -6.07
CA PRO A 481 5.65 -14.87 -6.43
C PRO A 481 6.62 -16.05 -6.23
N PRO A 482 7.87 -15.96 -6.72
CA PRO A 482 8.90 -16.97 -6.48
C PRO A 482 9.46 -16.95 -5.05
N GLY A 483 9.37 -15.82 -4.33
CA GLY A 483 9.88 -15.66 -2.97
C GLY A 483 9.01 -16.37 -1.93
N ARG A 484 9.65 -17.02 -0.94
CA ARG A 484 8.96 -17.63 0.21
C ARG A 484 8.66 -16.60 1.29
N CYS A 485 7.61 -16.84 2.05
CA CYS A 485 7.32 -16.10 3.27
C CYS A 485 8.33 -16.42 4.39
N PRO A 486 8.48 -15.53 5.40
CA PRO A 486 9.00 -15.88 6.71
C PRO A 486 8.22 -17.05 7.35
N GLU A 487 8.80 -17.68 8.37
CA GLU A 487 8.13 -18.78 9.11
C GLU A 487 6.91 -18.30 9.92
N THR A 488 6.84 -16.99 10.22
CA THR A 488 5.78 -16.32 10.99
C THR A 488 4.58 -15.87 10.14
N PHE A 489 4.38 -16.47 8.98
CA PHE A 489 3.34 -16.10 8.01
C PHE A 489 1.91 -16.31 8.52
N GLY A 490 1.12 -15.24 8.56
CA GLY A 490 -0.31 -15.25 8.90
C GLY A 490 -0.72 -14.24 9.97
N ASP A 491 0.24 -13.76 10.77
CA ASP A 491 -0.03 -12.87 11.91
C ASP A 491 -0.14 -11.39 11.48
N ALA A 492 -1.18 -10.72 12.00
CA ALA A 492 -1.46 -9.27 11.99
C ALA A 492 -1.59 -8.57 10.61
N GLU A 493 -0.68 -8.84 9.67
CA GLU A 493 -0.51 -8.12 8.41
C GLU A 493 -1.19 -8.85 7.21
N PRO A 494 -1.51 -8.17 6.09
CA PRO A 494 -2.23 -8.80 5.00
C PRO A 494 -1.33 -9.72 4.16
N ILE A 495 -1.72 -10.99 4.04
CA ILE A 495 -0.94 -12.05 3.36
C ILE A 495 -1.09 -12.07 1.83
N GLY A 496 -1.94 -11.20 1.28
CA GLY A 496 -2.28 -11.17 -0.13
C GLY A 496 -3.38 -10.16 -0.45
N THR A 497 -3.87 -10.24 -1.67
CA THR A 497 -4.83 -9.32 -2.28
C THR A 497 -5.91 -10.07 -3.03
N LEU A 498 -7.17 -9.66 -2.84
CA LEU A 498 -8.32 -10.10 -3.60
C LEU A 498 -8.56 -9.11 -4.76
N GLY A 499 -8.83 -9.63 -5.96
CA GLY A 499 -8.96 -8.83 -7.18
C GLY A 499 -10.19 -9.21 -8.04
N ASN A 500 -10.41 -8.46 -9.12
CA ASN A 500 -11.62 -8.52 -9.96
C ASN A 500 -11.97 -9.91 -10.53
N ARG A 501 -10.97 -10.78 -10.77
CA ARG A 501 -11.19 -12.20 -11.16
C ARG A 501 -11.99 -13.01 -10.13
N LEU A 502 -11.96 -12.60 -8.86
CA LEU A 502 -12.84 -13.07 -7.80
C LEU A 502 -14.11 -12.19 -7.70
N PHE A 503 -13.96 -10.86 -7.66
CA PHE A 503 -15.05 -9.95 -7.36
C PHE A 503 -16.20 -9.94 -8.37
N GLN A 504 -15.96 -10.25 -9.65
CA GLN A 504 -17.01 -10.35 -10.68
C GLN A 504 -18.10 -11.41 -10.41
N ARG A 505 -17.92 -12.22 -9.35
CA ARG A 505 -18.91 -13.18 -8.82
C ARG A 505 -19.92 -12.55 -7.85
N PHE A 506 -19.67 -11.32 -7.44
CA PHE A 506 -20.33 -10.66 -6.31
C PHE A 506 -20.93 -9.34 -6.75
N VAL A 507 -21.74 -8.79 -5.87
CA VAL A 507 -22.01 -7.36 -5.82
C VAL A 507 -21.39 -6.86 -4.52
N LEU A 508 -20.53 -5.84 -4.61
CA LEU A 508 -19.79 -5.30 -3.48
C LEU A 508 -20.36 -3.94 -3.07
N TYR A 509 -20.27 -3.58 -1.79
CA TYR A 509 -20.41 -2.21 -1.32
C TYR A 509 -19.18 -1.85 -0.49
N LEU A 510 -18.54 -0.75 -0.85
CA LEU A 510 -17.38 -0.17 -0.18
C LEU A 510 -17.85 0.97 0.72
N ASP A 511 -17.79 0.79 2.04
CA ASP A 511 -18.13 1.83 3.02
C ASP A 511 -16.89 2.23 3.84
N TYR A 512 -16.25 3.31 3.40
CA TYR A 512 -15.03 3.84 4.04
C TYR A 512 -15.28 4.54 5.38
N GLU A 513 -16.48 5.08 5.60
CA GLU A 513 -16.85 5.76 6.84
C GLU A 513 -17.02 4.74 7.98
N ARG A 514 -17.81 3.69 7.71
CA ARG A 514 -18.08 2.60 8.64
C ARG A 514 -16.95 1.58 8.68
N GLN A 515 -16.03 1.62 7.72
CA GLN A 515 -14.95 0.64 7.46
C GLN A 515 -15.50 -0.77 7.30
N GLN A 516 -16.44 -0.91 6.36
CA GLN A 516 -17.16 -2.13 6.09
C GLN A 516 -17.14 -2.48 4.60
N LEU A 517 -17.05 -3.78 4.32
CA LEU A 517 -17.26 -4.35 2.99
C LEU A 517 -18.53 -5.20 3.04
N ILE A 518 -19.56 -4.83 2.28
CA ILE A 518 -20.78 -5.63 2.17
C ILE A 518 -20.73 -6.45 0.89
N VAL A 519 -21.00 -7.75 0.99
CA VAL A 519 -20.85 -8.71 -0.10
C VAL A 519 -22.16 -9.45 -0.34
N GLU A 520 -22.78 -9.13 -1.46
CA GLU A 520 -23.95 -9.81 -2.02
C GLU A 520 -23.52 -10.84 -3.09
N LYS A 521 -24.33 -11.87 -3.29
CA LYS A 521 -24.09 -12.87 -4.34
C LYS A 521 -24.50 -12.30 -5.71
N GLY A 522 -23.54 -12.05 -6.58
CA GLY A 522 -23.80 -11.56 -7.93
C GLY A 522 -24.45 -12.60 -8.82
N ALA A 523 -25.14 -12.16 -9.88
CA ALA A 523 -25.80 -13.07 -10.84
C ALA A 523 -24.78 -14.03 -11.50
N ASP A 524 -23.57 -13.54 -11.77
CA ASP A 524 -22.46 -14.29 -12.35
C ASP A 524 -21.63 -15.11 -11.35
N PHE A 525 -22.09 -15.30 -10.11
CA PHE A 525 -21.36 -16.04 -9.06
C PHE A 525 -20.82 -17.41 -9.53
N ASN A 526 -21.60 -18.13 -10.33
CA ASN A 526 -21.24 -19.46 -10.86
C ASN A 526 -20.49 -19.41 -12.21
N ARG A 527 -20.38 -18.25 -12.87
CA ARG A 527 -19.68 -18.11 -14.17
C ARG A 527 -18.20 -18.43 -13.99
N THR A 528 -17.61 -19.14 -14.94
CA THR A 528 -16.14 -19.31 -14.98
C THR A 528 -15.58 -18.30 -15.98
N PRO A 529 -14.76 -17.32 -15.55
CA PRO A 529 -14.17 -16.36 -16.48
C PRO A 529 -13.24 -17.06 -17.47
N PRO A 530 -13.21 -16.65 -18.76
CA PRO A 530 -12.34 -17.23 -19.78
C PRO A 530 -10.89 -17.33 -19.33
N ARG A 531 -10.20 -18.40 -19.74
CA ARG A 531 -8.82 -18.71 -19.34
C ARG A 531 -7.96 -18.78 -20.59
N ASP A 532 -6.79 -18.14 -20.57
CA ASP A 532 -5.75 -18.36 -21.57
C ASP A 532 -5.39 -19.85 -21.65
N ARG A 533 -5.40 -20.38 -22.88
CA ARG A 533 -5.13 -21.77 -23.25
C ARG A 533 -3.89 -21.90 -24.16
N SER A 534 -3.12 -20.83 -24.27
CA SER A 534 -1.93 -20.71 -25.12
C SER A 534 -0.61 -20.67 -24.33
N GLY A 535 -0.58 -19.97 -23.19
CA GLY A 535 0.65 -19.64 -22.48
C GLY A 535 1.45 -18.47 -23.07
N LEU A 536 0.84 -17.71 -23.99
CA LEU A 536 1.43 -16.56 -24.68
C LEU A 536 0.94 -15.27 -24.02
N GLN A 537 1.85 -14.35 -23.70
CA GLN A 537 1.52 -12.96 -23.35
C GLN A 537 1.98 -12.04 -24.47
N ILE A 538 1.02 -11.33 -25.06
CA ILE A 538 1.21 -10.33 -26.12
C ILE A 538 0.92 -8.96 -25.52
N TRP A 539 1.76 -7.98 -25.81
CA TRP A 539 1.65 -6.54 -25.51
C TRP A 539 1.85 -5.74 -26.81
N LEU A 540 1.72 -4.42 -26.76
CA LEU A 540 2.21 -3.53 -27.81
C LEU A 540 3.65 -3.12 -27.52
N SER A 541 4.48 -3.00 -28.56
CA SER A 541 5.84 -2.46 -28.50
C SER A 541 5.84 -0.93 -28.36
N GLU A 542 7.01 -0.30 -28.41
CA GLU A 542 7.14 1.17 -28.53
C GLU A 542 6.67 1.71 -29.91
N ASP A 543 6.55 0.84 -30.91
CA ASP A 543 6.08 1.14 -32.28
C ASP A 543 4.60 0.69 -32.51
N ASP A 544 3.84 0.44 -31.44
CA ASP A 544 2.47 -0.12 -31.43
C ASP A 544 2.30 -1.55 -32.04
N ASP A 545 3.41 -2.21 -32.43
CA ASP A 545 3.39 -3.59 -32.94
C ASP A 545 2.96 -4.62 -31.89
N MET A 546 2.22 -5.66 -32.30
CA MET A 546 1.80 -6.76 -31.41
C MET A 546 2.96 -7.71 -31.05
N GLU A 547 3.78 -7.33 -30.07
CA GLU A 547 4.92 -8.10 -29.57
C GLU A 547 4.51 -9.17 -28.54
N VAL A 548 5.06 -10.38 -28.70
CA VAL A 548 5.11 -11.38 -27.64
C VAL A 548 6.09 -10.93 -26.55
N ASN A 549 5.60 -10.49 -25.39
CA ASN A 549 6.46 -10.23 -24.22
C ASN A 549 6.91 -11.54 -23.53
N PHE A 550 5.99 -12.50 -23.32
CA PHE A 550 6.31 -13.71 -22.56
C PHE A 550 5.73 -14.99 -23.15
N VAL A 551 6.45 -16.09 -22.97
CA VAL A 551 6.10 -17.45 -23.42
C VAL A 551 6.33 -18.39 -22.24
N SER A 552 5.25 -18.86 -21.61
CA SER A 552 5.36 -19.79 -20.47
C SER A 552 5.95 -21.13 -20.92
N PRO A 553 6.92 -21.71 -20.18
CA PRO A 553 7.34 -23.09 -20.36
C PRO A 553 6.16 -24.08 -20.31
N ASP A 554 6.31 -25.23 -20.99
CA ASP A 554 5.34 -26.33 -21.02
C ASP A 554 3.90 -25.96 -21.45
N THR A 555 3.78 -24.97 -22.35
CA THR A 555 2.53 -24.51 -22.97
C THR A 555 2.53 -24.64 -24.50
N PRO A 556 1.35 -24.58 -25.17
CA PRO A 556 1.26 -24.55 -26.63
C PRO A 556 2.10 -23.48 -27.31
N ALA A 557 2.32 -22.32 -26.66
CA ALA A 557 3.17 -21.25 -27.19
C ALA A 557 4.65 -21.66 -27.26
N ALA A 558 5.16 -22.28 -26.19
CA ALA A 558 6.51 -22.84 -26.17
C ALA A 558 6.66 -24.00 -27.18
N GLU A 559 5.67 -24.88 -27.26
CA GLU A 559 5.65 -26.01 -28.21
C GLU A 559 5.55 -25.57 -29.68
N ALA A 560 4.85 -24.46 -29.96
CA ALA A 560 4.80 -23.83 -31.27
C ALA A 560 6.10 -23.07 -31.64
N GLY A 561 7.00 -22.84 -30.68
CA GLY A 561 8.31 -22.23 -30.90
C GLY A 561 8.32 -20.69 -30.89
N PHE A 562 7.34 -20.05 -30.24
CA PHE A 562 7.34 -18.60 -29.97
C PHE A 562 8.51 -18.19 -29.05
N LYS A 563 8.86 -16.90 -29.06
CA LYS A 563 9.86 -16.26 -28.19
C LYS A 563 9.45 -14.83 -27.80
N LYS A 564 10.03 -14.27 -26.73
CA LYS A 564 10.02 -12.81 -26.51
C LYS A 564 10.62 -12.10 -27.72
N GLY A 565 10.05 -10.98 -28.14
CA GLY A 565 10.47 -10.25 -29.35
C GLY A 565 9.99 -10.85 -30.67
N ASP A 566 8.95 -11.70 -30.64
CA ASP A 566 8.18 -12.04 -31.84
C ASP A 566 7.11 -10.98 -32.09
N ILE A 567 7.18 -10.26 -33.21
CA ILE A 567 6.06 -9.43 -33.66
C ILE A 567 5.05 -10.33 -34.41
N ILE A 568 3.77 -10.22 -34.06
CA ILE A 568 2.68 -10.96 -34.72
C ILE A 568 2.20 -10.15 -35.92
N GLU A 569 2.42 -10.68 -37.12
CA GLU A 569 2.05 -10.01 -38.38
C GLU A 569 0.71 -10.48 -38.94
N SER A 570 0.35 -11.75 -38.71
CA SER A 570 -0.97 -12.26 -39.11
C SER A 570 -1.38 -13.52 -38.36
N ILE A 571 -2.69 -13.67 -38.16
CA ILE A 571 -3.32 -14.85 -37.55
C ILE A 571 -4.29 -15.46 -38.56
N ASN A 572 -4.11 -16.74 -38.87
CA ASN A 572 -4.83 -17.48 -39.92
C ASN A 572 -4.81 -16.82 -41.32
N GLY A 573 -3.88 -15.89 -41.57
CA GLY A 573 -3.75 -15.13 -42.81
C GLY A 573 -4.45 -13.76 -42.82
N ILE A 574 -5.08 -13.37 -41.71
CA ILE A 574 -5.61 -12.02 -41.46
C ILE A 574 -4.48 -11.18 -40.83
N SER A 575 -4.21 -9.99 -41.36
CA SER A 575 -3.17 -9.07 -40.83
C SER A 575 -3.45 -8.65 -39.38
N ALA A 576 -2.41 -8.35 -38.61
CA ALA A 576 -2.52 -7.85 -37.24
C ALA A 576 -3.41 -6.59 -37.15
N ASP A 577 -3.24 -5.67 -38.10
CA ASP A 577 -3.98 -4.41 -38.26
C ASP A 577 -5.50 -4.56 -38.44
N TYR A 578 -6.02 -5.76 -38.74
CA TYR A 578 -7.47 -6.02 -38.81
C TYR A 578 -8.07 -6.51 -37.48
N PHE A 579 -7.24 -6.72 -36.46
CA PHE A 579 -7.69 -7.05 -35.10
C PHE A 579 -7.88 -5.76 -34.29
N ALA A 580 -8.92 -5.73 -33.44
CA ALA A 580 -9.21 -4.61 -32.54
C ALA A 580 -8.24 -4.63 -31.35
N GLY A 581 -6.98 -4.29 -31.61
CA GLY A 581 -5.89 -4.29 -30.65
C GLY A 581 -5.58 -5.66 -30.04
N VAL A 582 -4.65 -5.65 -29.09
CA VAL A 582 -4.13 -6.85 -28.41
C VAL A 582 -5.22 -7.65 -27.67
N ILE A 583 -6.26 -6.97 -27.17
CA ILE A 583 -7.38 -7.60 -26.46
C ILE A 583 -8.12 -8.60 -27.37
N SER A 584 -8.44 -8.22 -28.60
CA SER A 584 -9.15 -9.10 -29.53
C SER A 584 -8.33 -10.34 -29.93
N VAL A 585 -6.99 -10.23 -29.92
CA VAL A 585 -6.10 -11.39 -30.09
C VAL A 585 -6.08 -12.26 -28.82
N ARG A 586 -6.16 -11.69 -27.62
CA ARG A 586 -6.26 -12.47 -26.37
C ARG A 586 -7.53 -13.30 -26.28
N GLU A 587 -8.66 -12.84 -26.84
CA GLU A 587 -9.86 -13.67 -26.96
C GLU A 587 -9.61 -14.92 -27.82
N LEU A 588 -8.88 -14.80 -28.94
CA LEU A 588 -8.45 -15.98 -29.71
C LEU A 588 -7.55 -16.94 -28.92
N LEU A 589 -6.85 -16.47 -27.87
CA LEU A 589 -6.04 -17.31 -26.98
C LEU A 589 -6.85 -17.93 -25.83
N ARG A 590 -8.11 -17.51 -25.65
CA ARG A 590 -9.08 -18.01 -24.66
C ARG A 590 -10.08 -19.01 -25.25
N GLU A 591 -10.18 -19.06 -26.58
CA GLU A 591 -10.98 -20.00 -27.37
C GLU A 591 -10.73 -21.48 -27.06
N ASP A 592 -11.63 -22.36 -27.52
CA ASP A 592 -11.73 -23.71 -26.98
C ASP A 592 -10.52 -24.63 -27.19
N ALA A 593 -10.27 -25.49 -26.20
CA ALA A 593 -9.15 -26.41 -26.19
C ALA A 593 -9.19 -27.35 -27.41
N GLY A 594 -8.11 -27.36 -28.18
CA GLY A 594 -8.02 -28.05 -29.47
C GLY A 594 -8.15 -27.13 -30.69
N THR A 595 -8.54 -25.86 -30.53
CA THR A 595 -8.54 -24.85 -31.59
C THR A 595 -7.12 -24.63 -32.12
N GLU A 596 -6.96 -24.53 -33.43
CA GLU A 596 -5.66 -24.39 -34.10
C GLU A 596 -5.51 -23.04 -34.81
N TYR A 597 -4.43 -22.33 -34.50
CA TYR A 597 -4.08 -21.05 -35.12
C TYR A 597 -2.76 -21.14 -35.87
N ARG A 598 -2.70 -20.48 -37.03
CA ARG A 598 -1.49 -20.32 -37.85
C ARG A 598 -1.03 -18.88 -37.78
N PHE A 599 0.09 -18.64 -37.14
CA PHE A 599 0.67 -17.30 -37.02
C PHE A 599 1.74 -17.10 -38.10
N THR A 600 1.76 -15.93 -38.73
CA THR A 600 3.00 -15.40 -39.30
C THR A 600 3.56 -14.38 -38.32
N ILE A 601 4.85 -14.51 -38.01
CA ILE A 601 5.57 -13.62 -37.10
C ILE A 601 6.83 -13.09 -37.77
N LEU A 602 7.27 -11.91 -37.35
CA LEU A 602 8.61 -11.38 -37.64
C LEU A 602 9.53 -11.68 -36.45
N ARG A 603 10.66 -12.34 -36.70
CA ARG A 603 11.73 -12.55 -35.70
C ARG A 603 13.09 -12.44 -36.36
N ASP A 604 13.99 -11.65 -35.79
CA ASP A 604 15.33 -11.38 -36.36
C ASP A 604 15.27 -10.77 -37.78
N GLY A 605 14.25 -9.94 -38.06
CA GLY A 605 13.97 -9.39 -39.40
C GLY A 605 13.54 -10.43 -40.43
N LYS A 606 13.06 -11.61 -39.99
CA LYS A 606 12.68 -12.73 -40.88
C LYS A 606 11.30 -13.28 -40.54
N MET A 607 10.47 -13.37 -41.56
CA MET A 607 9.13 -13.95 -41.49
C MET A 607 9.20 -15.46 -41.21
N LYS A 608 8.50 -15.91 -40.17
CA LYS A 608 8.38 -17.32 -39.77
C LYS A 608 6.90 -17.66 -39.62
N LYS A 609 6.54 -18.92 -39.90
CA LYS A 609 5.16 -19.42 -39.77
C LYS A 609 5.08 -20.47 -38.68
N LEU A 610 4.36 -20.17 -37.62
CA LEU A 610 4.14 -21.05 -36.48
C LEU A 610 2.72 -21.62 -36.50
N LYS A 611 2.53 -22.80 -35.91
CA LYS A 611 1.21 -23.39 -35.69
C LYS A 611 1.06 -23.71 -34.22
N MET A 612 0.06 -23.12 -33.58
CA MET A 612 -0.28 -23.37 -32.18
C MET A 612 -1.63 -24.09 -32.09
N LYS A 613 -1.78 -24.95 -31.08
CA LYS A 613 -3.04 -25.64 -30.76
C LYS A 613 -3.35 -25.45 -29.28
N LEU A 614 -4.44 -24.77 -28.98
CA LEU A 614 -4.81 -24.42 -27.61
C LEU A 614 -5.07 -25.67 -26.75
N ARG A 615 -4.78 -25.59 -25.44
CA ARG A 615 -5.14 -26.61 -24.45
C ARG A 615 -5.36 -25.99 -23.07
N ASP A 616 -6.18 -26.65 -22.25
CA ASP A 616 -6.33 -26.23 -20.86
C ASP A 616 -4.99 -26.42 -20.11
N LEU A 617 -4.57 -25.36 -19.42
CA LEU A 617 -3.22 -25.24 -18.86
C LEU A 617 -3.08 -25.75 -17.41
N TYR A 618 -4.20 -25.96 -16.70
CA TYR A 618 -4.26 -26.25 -15.27
C TYR A 618 -4.97 -27.58 -15.00
#